data_AF-A0A8S4H2X7-F1
#
_entry.id   AF-A0A8S4H2X7-F1
#
_cell.length_a   1.000
_cell.length_b   1.000
_cell.length_c   1.000
_cell.angle_alpha   90.00
_cell.angle_beta   90.00
_cell.angle_gamma   90.00
#
_symmetry.space_group_name_H-M   'P 1'
#
loop_
_entity.id
_entity.type
_entity.pdbx_description
1 polymer ?
#
loop_
_entity_poly.entity_id
_entity_poly.type
_entity_poly.pdbx_seq_one_letter_code
_entity_poly.pdbx_strand_id
1 'polypeptide(L)'
;MSPAVIRCWERAPALGAIAGARMAGVDVKVESDAKYPKTNPPVMVLPDGFEISGVPMMLRFIARTAAARADAPALYGAPGDARTAVEVEQWLDVCATLVAGPTFQPVCHALSDCLAARTYLVGHALTLADLAIWSQLATTPMWDKVKSSPGAVHLARWFSFIGDHAECARAAAEFKSAGKSSETAKRAAEVTGKKKGEGGTFDLDLPGAAPGKVVTRFPPEPSGYLHVGHAKAALLNHYFAKIYDGRLIVRFDDTNPTKEKDEFVESILRDIKTLGIEWDRITYTSDYFDRLQEAARRLIGAGVMYGDTTPVDVMREERLACKESRCRGQSVEENLRLWREMLAGSAEGQSCCMRLKIDMKSENGCMRDPVAYRCNLVPHHRTGTRYKAYPTYDFACPFVDAFEGVTHALRTSEYKDREPQYYWILKAHQSVCPGLPDVCMWDFARLNFQYTVLSKRKLQYFCDQGYVQSWFDARFPTVQGLVRRGLQVEALRGAISAPSSRAVAAVHGQAATRRWSWGRRSEPPDGVLRGALRGPRRDPRRCRGRGASRRGRAGGGAAASRFDGLVRGRHRRAQWTSR
;
A
#
# COMPACT_ATOMS: atom_id res chain seq x y z
N MET A 1 10.33 -22.25 35.10
CA MET A 1 9.99 -22.15 33.67
C MET A 1 11.12 -21.39 33.00
N SER A 2 11.55 -21.79 31.79
CA SER A 2 12.51 -20.97 31.03
C SER A 2 11.94 -19.56 30.85
N PRO A 3 12.75 -18.49 30.93
CA PRO A 3 12.26 -17.13 30.69
C PRO A 3 11.87 -16.94 29.22
N ALA A 4 10.98 -15.98 28.96
CA ALA A 4 10.73 -15.53 27.59
C ALA A 4 12.00 -14.87 27.01
N VAL A 5 12.18 -14.94 25.71
CA VAL A 5 13.39 -14.42 25.04
C VAL A 5 13.01 -13.32 24.05
N ILE A 6 13.48 -12.09 24.25
CA ILE A 6 13.37 -11.01 23.27
C ILE A 6 14.56 -11.10 22.29
N ARG A 7 14.25 -11.33 21.02
CA ARG A 7 15.18 -11.28 19.89
C ARG A 7 15.03 -9.95 19.16
N CYS A 8 16.12 -9.20 19.00
CA CYS A 8 16.09 -7.90 18.35
C CYS A 8 17.40 -7.56 17.61
N TRP A 9 17.33 -6.59 16.70
CA TRP A 9 18.52 -6.01 16.08
C TRP A 9 19.25 -5.09 17.06
N GLU A 10 20.57 -5.24 17.18
CA GLU A 10 21.43 -4.48 18.12
C GLU A 10 21.26 -2.96 18.07
N ARG A 11 20.93 -2.39 16.90
CA ARG A 11 20.74 -0.94 16.70
C ARG A 11 19.29 -0.48 16.76
N ALA A 12 18.34 -1.40 16.92
CA ALA A 12 16.92 -1.09 17.16
C ALA A 12 16.36 -1.99 18.29
N PRO A 13 16.89 -1.87 19.52
CA PRO A 13 16.46 -2.69 20.63
C PRO A 13 15.03 -2.40 21.08
N ALA A 14 14.35 -3.41 21.63
CA ALA A 14 13.00 -3.30 22.20
C ALA A 14 13.00 -2.61 23.58
N LEU A 15 13.59 -1.40 23.69
CA LEU A 15 13.88 -0.72 24.96
C LEU A 15 12.66 -0.62 25.89
N GLY A 16 11.50 -0.27 25.35
CA GLY A 16 10.26 -0.16 26.11
C GLY A 16 9.80 -1.49 26.69
N ALA A 17 9.89 -2.58 25.90
CA ALA A 17 9.53 -3.91 26.37
C ALA A 17 10.51 -4.42 27.45
N ILE A 18 11.81 -4.12 27.29
CA ILE A 18 12.84 -4.48 28.28
C ILE A 18 12.61 -3.73 29.60
N ALA A 19 12.43 -2.41 29.55
CA ALA A 19 12.16 -1.60 30.72
C ALA A 19 10.82 -1.99 31.38
N GLY A 20 9.78 -2.20 30.58
CA GLY A 20 8.46 -2.64 31.04
C GLY A 20 8.50 -4.00 31.74
N ALA A 21 9.25 -4.97 31.20
CA ALA A 21 9.41 -6.29 31.82
C ALA A 21 10.06 -6.19 33.21
N ARG A 22 11.11 -5.36 33.35
CA ARG A 22 11.79 -5.13 34.63
C ARG A 22 10.88 -4.47 35.66
N MET A 23 10.17 -3.43 35.25
CA MET A 23 9.18 -2.74 36.10
C MET A 23 8.09 -3.70 36.56
N ALA A 24 7.60 -4.54 35.65
CA ALA A 24 6.56 -5.52 35.90
C ALA A 24 7.04 -6.79 36.65
N GLY A 25 8.35 -6.94 36.87
CA GLY A 25 8.94 -8.15 37.43
C GLY A 25 8.70 -9.41 36.60
N VAL A 26 8.62 -9.27 35.26
CA VAL A 26 8.48 -10.37 34.30
C VAL A 26 9.86 -10.77 33.82
N ASP A 27 10.23 -12.04 34.02
CA ASP A 27 11.55 -12.57 33.66
C ASP A 27 11.67 -12.73 32.13
N VAL A 28 12.57 -11.95 31.54
CA VAL A 28 12.81 -11.90 30.10
C VAL A 28 14.31 -11.83 29.82
N LYS A 29 14.80 -12.77 29.01
CA LYS A 29 16.16 -12.76 28.47
C LYS A 29 16.20 -11.94 27.19
N VAL A 30 17.27 -11.17 26.96
CA VAL A 30 17.45 -10.40 25.73
C VAL A 30 18.58 -11.00 24.89
N GLU A 31 18.28 -11.32 23.64
CA GLU A 31 19.22 -11.81 22.63
C GLU A 31 19.26 -10.80 21.48
N SER A 32 20.40 -10.13 21.30
CA SER A 32 20.61 -9.20 20.20
C SER A 32 21.52 -9.81 19.15
N ASP A 33 21.20 -9.65 17.87
CA ASP A 33 21.96 -10.21 16.75
C ASP A 33 22.19 -9.14 15.67
N ALA A 34 23.46 -8.94 15.28
CA ALA A 34 23.86 -8.04 14.20
C ALA A 34 23.34 -8.50 12.83
N LYS A 35 23.09 -9.80 12.66
CA LYS A 35 22.50 -10.43 11.46
C LYS A 35 20.98 -10.46 11.48
N TYR A 36 20.34 -10.00 12.56
CA TYR A 36 18.88 -9.88 12.61
C TYR A 36 18.39 -8.98 11.46
N PRO A 37 17.42 -9.42 10.64
CA PRO A 37 16.98 -8.63 9.49
C PRO A 37 16.52 -7.23 9.93
N LYS A 38 17.15 -6.19 9.38
CA LYS A 38 16.89 -4.78 9.75
C LYS A 38 15.43 -4.36 9.56
N THR A 39 14.68 -5.08 8.72
CA THR A 39 13.28 -4.85 8.41
C THR A 39 12.32 -5.57 9.35
N ASN A 40 12.80 -6.52 10.14
CA ASN A 40 11.95 -7.29 11.05
C ASN A 40 11.75 -6.52 12.37
N PRO A 41 10.51 -6.43 12.87
CA PRO A 41 10.27 -5.94 14.22
C PRO A 41 10.89 -6.91 15.26
N PRO A 42 11.23 -6.43 16.46
CA PRO A 42 11.69 -7.33 17.53
C PRO A 42 10.61 -8.37 17.85
N VAL A 43 11.03 -9.55 18.30
CA VAL A 43 10.13 -10.67 18.65
C VAL A 43 10.42 -11.17 20.06
N MET A 44 9.38 -11.47 20.83
CA MET A 44 9.46 -12.13 22.13
C MET A 44 8.97 -13.57 21.95
N VAL A 45 9.85 -14.53 22.21
CA VAL A 45 9.56 -15.96 22.13
C VAL A 45 9.23 -16.48 23.52
N LEU A 46 8.04 -17.03 23.70
CA LEU A 46 7.60 -17.64 24.95
C LEU A 46 8.18 -19.06 25.12
N PRO A 47 8.14 -19.65 26.32
CA PRO A 47 8.74 -20.98 26.57
C PRO A 47 8.09 -22.13 25.80
N ASP A 48 6.84 -21.96 25.35
CA ASP A 48 6.10 -22.88 24.49
C ASP A 48 6.39 -22.68 22.99
N GLY A 49 7.27 -21.75 22.64
CA GLY A 49 7.63 -21.39 21.28
C GLY A 49 6.70 -20.37 20.61
N PHE A 50 5.70 -19.83 21.32
CA PHE A 50 4.83 -18.80 20.75
C PHE A 50 5.57 -17.47 20.58
N GLU A 51 5.42 -16.84 19.41
CA GLU A 51 6.12 -15.60 19.06
C GLU A 51 5.20 -14.37 19.13
N ILE A 52 5.62 -13.37 19.90
CA ILE A 52 4.96 -12.07 20.03
C ILE A 52 5.81 -11.01 19.31
N SER A 53 5.27 -10.44 18.24
CA SER A 53 6.01 -9.51 17.38
C SER A 53 5.68 -8.04 17.69
N GLY A 54 6.72 -7.22 17.86
CA GLY A 54 6.64 -5.77 18.05
C GLY A 54 6.46 -5.30 19.50
N VAL A 55 7.10 -4.16 19.83
CA VAL A 55 7.11 -3.58 21.18
C VAL A 55 5.71 -3.38 21.77
N PRO A 56 4.70 -2.84 21.05
CA PRO A 56 3.36 -2.66 21.61
C PRO A 56 2.65 -3.97 21.97
N MET A 57 2.93 -5.09 21.28
CA MET A 57 2.35 -6.40 21.62
C MET A 57 3.06 -7.02 22.82
N MET A 58 4.39 -6.89 22.89
CA MET A 58 5.18 -7.33 24.05
C MET A 58 4.75 -6.61 25.32
N LEU A 59 4.55 -5.29 25.27
CA LEU A 59 4.10 -4.49 26.41
C LEU A 59 2.71 -4.93 26.92
N ARG A 60 1.78 -5.27 26.01
CA ARG A 60 0.47 -5.82 26.37
C ARG A 60 0.59 -7.16 27.06
N PHE A 61 1.46 -8.05 26.56
CA PHE A 61 1.72 -9.33 27.19
C PHE A 61 2.32 -9.15 28.59
N ILE A 62 3.38 -8.34 28.72
CA ILE A 62 4.05 -8.05 29.99
C ILE A 62 3.04 -7.53 31.03
N ALA A 63 2.21 -6.54 30.67
CA ALA A 63 1.25 -5.98 31.62
C ALA A 63 0.16 -6.97 32.03
N ARG A 64 -0.33 -7.81 31.12
CA ARG A 64 -1.33 -8.85 31.46
C ARG A 64 -0.76 -9.92 32.36
N THR A 65 0.50 -10.31 32.13
CA THR A 65 1.22 -11.25 33.00
C THR A 65 1.45 -10.64 34.39
N ALA A 66 1.78 -9.35 34.45
CA ALA A 66 1.99 -8.63 35.70
C ALA A 66 0.69 -8.45 36.50
N ALA A 67 -0.43 -8.13 35.83
CA ALA A 67 -1.72 -7.86 36.47
C ALA A 67 -2.28 -9.02 37.31
N ALA A 68 -1.73 -10.23 37.16
CA ALA A 68 -2.04 -11.37 38.03
C ALA A 68 -1.44 -11.24 39.45
N ARG A 69 -0.55 -10.26 39.68
CA ARG A 69 0.10 -10.01 40.97
C ARG A 69 -0.55 -8.83 41.70
N ALA A 70 -0.70 -8.96 43.02
CA ALA A 70 -1.29 -7.93 43.86
C ALA A 70 -0.42 -6.66 44.00
N ASP A 71 0.88 -6.76 43.74
CA ASP A 71 1.88 -5.68 43.84
C ASP A 71 2.26 -5.09 42.46
N ALA A 72 1.52 -5.44 41.41
CA ALA A 72 1.88 -5.06 40.05
C ALA A 72 1.81 -3.53 39.85
N PRO A 73 2.81 -2.92 39.19
CA PRO A 73 2.76 -1.51 38.86
C PRO A 73 1.56 -1.23 37.94
N ALA A 74 0.93 -0.07 38.12
CA ALA A 74 -0.23 0.40 37.35
C ALA A 74 0.14 0.84 35.92
N LEU A 75 0.87 0.00 35.18
CA LEU A 75 1.38 0.30 33.84
C LEU A 75 0.26 0.39 32.79
N TYR A 76 -0.90 -0.21 33.06
CA TYR A 76 -2.07 -0.27 32.18
C TYR A 76 -3.17 0.73 32.57
N GLY A 77 -2.80 1.86 33.18
CA GLY A 77 -3.74 2.82 33.77
C GLY A 77 -4.09 2.48 35.21
N ALA A 78 -4.94 3.32 35.83
CA ALA A 78 -5.31 3.13 37.23
C ALA A 78 -6.12 1.82 37.39
N PRO A 79 -5.84 0.99 38.42
CA PRO A 79 -6.57 -0.25 38.64
C PRO A 79 -8.09 -0.03 38.70
N GLY A 80 -8.85 -0.75 37.88
CA GLY A 80 -10.31 -0.63 37.80
C GLY A 80 -10.83 0.56 36.96
N ASP A 81 -9.95 1.40 36.41
CA ASP A 81 -10.34 2.52 35.54
C ASP A 81 -10.23 2.14 34.06
N ALA A 82 -11.36 1.70 33.50
CA ALA A 82 -11.45 1.32 32.10
C ALA A 82 -11.10 2.47 31.13
N ARG A 83 -11.25 3.73 31.56
CA ARG A 83 -10.95 4.87 30.70
C ARG A 83 -9.43 5.02 30.50
N THR A 84 -8.65 5.07 31.57
CA THR A 84 -7.19 5.20 31.45
C THR A 84 -6.57 3.97 30.77
N ALA A 85 -7.13 2.77 30.98
CA ALA A 85 -6.72 1.57 30.24
C ALA A 85 -6.93 1.72 28.71
N VAL A 86 -8.08 2.25 28.28
CA VAL A 86 -8.35 2.51 26.84
C VAL A 86 -7.47 3.62 26.29
N GLU A 87 -7.19 4.66 27.08
CA GLU A 87 -6.27 5.74 26.68
C GLU A 87 -4.83 5.19 26.46
N VAL A 88 -4.37 4.25 27.31
CA VAL A 88 -3.09 3.56 27.10
C VAL A 88 -3.10 2.77 25.79
N GLU A 89 -4.14 2.01 25.52
CA GLU A 89 -4.28 1.25 24.26
C GLU A 89 -4.27 2.16 23.02
N GLN A 90 -4.95 3.30 23.09
CA GLN A 90 -4.94 4.27 22.01
C GLN A 90 -3.52 4.78 21.70
N TRP A 91 -2.70 5.02 22.72
CA TRP A 91 -1.31 5.43 22.53
C TRP A 91 -0.40 4.31 22.01
N LEU A 92 -0.65 3.06 22.42
CA LEU A 92 0.05 1.90 21.84
C LEU A 92 -0.22 1.79 20.32
N ASP A 93 -1.42 2.13 19.87
CA ASP A 93 -1.74 2.18 18.45
C ASP A 93 -1.10 3.39 17.74
N VAL A 94 -1.01 4.54 18.42
CA VAL A 94 -0.25 5.71 17.92
C VAL A 94 1.24 5.38 17.78
N CYS A 95 1.80 4.59 18.69
CA CYS A 95 3.20 4.15 18.60
C CYS A 95 3.50 3.44 17.28
N ALA A 96 2.57 2.65 16.75
CA ALA A 96 2.72 2.00 15.44
C ALA A 96 2.78 2.99 14.26
N THR A 97 2.36 4.24 14.48
CA THR A 97 2.41 5.32 13.47
C THR A 97 3.68 6.17 13.55
N LEU A 98 4.47 6.05 14.61
CA LEU A 98 5.76 6.73 14.80
C LEU A 98 6.86 6.02 13.99
N VAL A 99 6.75 6.11 12.67
CA VAL A 99 7.72 5.55 11.73
C VAL A 99 8.58 6.66 11.13
N ALA A 100 9.85 6.36 10.89
CA ALA A 100 10.74 7.30 10.20
C ALA A 100 10.14 7.69 8.85
N GLY A 101 9.96 8.99 8.63
CA GLY A 101 9.37 9.51 7.41
C GLY A 101 8.84 10.93 7.62
N PRO A 102 8.29 11.57 6.59
CA PRO A 102 7.97 13.02 6.64
C PRO A 102 6.72 13.35 7.45
N THR A 103 5.94 12.35 7.87
CA THR A 103 4.93 12.51 8.93
C THR A 103 5.53 12.43 10.33
N PHE A 104 6.76 11.93 10.50
CA PHE A 104 7.38 11.78 11.81
C PHE A 104 7.51 13.12 12.53
N GLN A 105 7.99 14.17 11.86
CA GLN A 105 8.10 15.50 12.46
C GLN A 105 6.71 16.11 12.80
N PRO A 106 5.72 16.14 11.89
CA PRO A 106 4.36 16.55 12.24
C PRO A 106 3.72 15.74 13.37
N VAL A 107 3.97 14.42 13.44
CA VAL A 107 3.49 13.57 14.54
C VAL A 107 4.21 13.90 15.84
N CYS A 108 5.53 14.15 15.80
CA CYS A 108 6.30 14.64 16.94
C CYS A 108 5.80 16.00 17.43
N HIS A 109 5.40 16.89 16.52
CA HIS A 109 4.80 18.19 16.88
C HIS A 109 3.43 18.00 17.53
N ALA A 110 2.57 17.16 16.98
CA ALA A 110 1.28 16.85 17.61
C ALA A 110 1.42 16.16 18.98
N LEU A 111 2.43 15.31 19.14
CA LEU A 111 2.81 14.72 20.44
C LEU A 111 3.30 15.80 21.41
N SER A 112 4.14 16.72 20.92
CA SER A 112 4.62 17.88 21.69
C SER A 112 3.46 18.75 22.16
N ASP A 113 2.48 19.04 21.30
CA ASP A 113 1.26 19.78 21.68
C ASP A 113 0.46 19.04 22.75
N CYS A 114 0.32 17.72 22.63
CA CYS A 114 -0.34 16.89 23.64
C CYS A 114 0.41 16.91 24.99
N LEU A 115 1.73 17.01 24.95
CA LEU A 115 2.62 17.03 26.12
C LEU A 115 2.87 18.42 26.68
N ALA A 116 2.29 19.47 26.08
CA ALA A 116 2.49 20.85 26.50
C ALA A 116 2.11 21.09 27.97
N ALA A 117 1.02 20.44 28.42
CA ALA A 117 0.51 20.54 29.79
C ALA A 117 0.54 19.20 30.54
N ARG A 118 1.33 18.21 30.10
CA ARG A 118 1.32 16.85 30.66
C ARG A 118 2.72 16.34 31.00
N THR A 119 2.79 15.59 32.09
CA THR A 119 4.03 14.88 32.51
C THR A 119 4.10 13.48 31.90
N TYR A 120 2.95 12.82 31.77
CA TYR A 120 2.80 11.49 31.17
C TYR A 120 1.71 11.52 30.08
N LEU A 121 1.74 10.56 29.15
CA LEU A 121 0.76 10.49 28.06
C LEU A 121 -0.65 10.16 28.56
N VAL A 122 -0.75 9.38 29.64
CA VAL A 122 -2.00 8.97 30.29
C VAL A 122 -1.88 9.16 31.79
N GLY A 123 -2.86 9.83 32.40
CA GLY A 123 -2.92 10.03 33.85
C GLY A 123 -1.73 10.80 34.43
N HIS A 124 -1.27 10.37 35.61
CA HIS A 124 -0.26 11.05 36.43
C HIS A 124 0.95 10.18 36.78
N ALA A 125 1.11 9.02 36.13
CA ALA A 125 2.20 8.08 36.38
C ALA A 125 2.68 7.47 35.06
N LEU A 126 3.86 6.84 35.09
CA LEU A 126 4.42 6.15 33.94
C LEU A 126 3.55 4.95 33.54
N THR A 127 3.19 4.88 32.25
CA THR A 127 2.39 3.78 31.70
C THR A 127 3.06 3.12 30.50
N LEU A 128 2.46 2.04 29.98
CA LEU A 128 2.91 1.43 28.72
C LEU A 128 2.87 2.41 27.54
N ALA A 129 1.97 3.39 27.56
CA ALA A 129 1.91 4.42 26.52
C ALA A 129 3.25 5.17 26.44
N ASP A 130 3.78 5.56 27.59
CA ASP A 130 5.05 6.27 27.66
C ASP A 130 6.22 5.40 27.23
N LEU A 131 6.29 4.15 27.72
CA LEU A 131 7.32 3.19 27.35
C LEU A 131 7.34 2.89 25.85
N ALA A 132 6.18 2.74 25.23
CA ALA A 132 6.07 2.46 23.80
C ALA A 132 6.56 3.63 22.96
N ILE A 133 6.03 4.84 23.20
CA ILE A 133 6.38 6.04 22.45
C ILE A 133 7.86 6.39 22.65
N TRP A 134 8.37 6.32 23.89
CA TRP A 134 9.78 6.57 24.19
C TRP A 134 10.69 5.57 23.47
N SER A 135 10.39 4.27 23.54
CA SER A 135 11.17 3.22 22.87
C SER A 135 11.21 3.43 21.35
N GLN A 136 10.10 3.86 20.77
CA GLN A 136 10.00 4.08 19.33
C GLN A 136 10.79 5.33 18.90
N LEU A 137 10.73 6.42 19.67
CA LEU A 137 11.53 7.61 19.41
C LEU A 137 13.03 7.34 19.59
N ALA A 138 13.41 6.61 20.64
CA ALA A 138 14.80 6.29 20.97
C ALA A 138 15.48 5.42 19.90
N THR A 139 14.71 4.60 19.18
CA THR A 139 15.21 3.73 18.10
C THR A 139 15.00 4.31 16.70
N THR A 140 14.40 5.50 16.60
CA THR A 140 14.18 6.18 15.31
C THR A 140 15.25 7.25 15.09
N PRO A 141 16.18 7.09 14.12
CA PRO A 141 17.27 8.05 13.89
C PRO A 141 16.81 9.48 13.58
N MET A 142 15.59 9.63 13.04
CA MET A 142 15.01 10.95 12.73
C MET A 142 14.74 11.78 14.00
N TRP A 143 14.57 11.13 15.16
CA TRP A 143 14.34 11.81 16.43
C TRP A 143 15.48 12.75 16.80
N ASP A 144 16.74 12.38 16.53
CA ASP A 144 17.89 13.23 16.84
C ASP A 144 17.87 14.58 16.13
N LYS A 145 17.25 14.65 14.94
CA LYS A 145 17.07 15.89 14.19
C LYS A 145 15.83 16.67 14.66
N VAL A 146 14.75 15.96 14.98
CA VAL A 146 13.46 16.57 15.33
C VAL A 146 13.44 17.10 16.76
N LYS A 147 14.14 16.47 17.71
CA LYS A 147 14.15 16.86 19.13
C LYS A 147 14.63 18.28 19.38
N SER A 148 15.43 18.83 18.47
CA SER A 148 15.93 20.21 18.53
C SER A 148 15.04 21.23 17.81
N SER A 149 13.95 20.78 17.17
CA SER A 149 13.04 21.68 16.45
C SER A 149 12.11 22.45 17.40
N PRO A 150 11.75 23.71 17.09
CA PRO A 150 10.86 24.50 17.95
C PRO A 150 9.50 23.85 18.23
N GLY A 151 8.96 23.07 17.28
CA GLY A 151 7.69 22.35 17.45
C GLY A 151 7.78 21.09 18.31
N ALA A 152 8.97 20.67 18.76
CA ALA A 152 9.16 19.44 19.53
C ALA A 152 9.62 19.69 20.98
N VAL A 153 9.62 20.92 21.47
CA VAL A 153 10.21 21.30 22.77
C VAL A 153 9.62 20.49 23.94
N HIS A 154 8.30 20.35 23.99
CA HIS A 154 7.65 19.58 25.07
C HIS A 154 7.89 18.08 24.94
N LEU A 155 7.92 17.56 23.72
CA LEU A 155 8.25 16.17 23.46
C LEU A 155 9.72 15.86 23.81
N ALA A 156 10.64 16.78 23.53
CA ALA A 156 12.05 16.63 23.87
C ALA A 156 12.28 16.61 25.38
N ARG A 157 11.65 17.52 26.12
CA ARG A 157 11.62 17.51 27.59
C ARG A 157 11.08 16.19 28.12
N TRP A 158 9.93 15.76 27.62
CA TRP A 158 9.29 14.51 28.02
C TRP A 158 10.17 13.29 27.70
N PHE A 159 10.80 13.25 26.53
CA PHE A 159 11.66 12.14 26.11
C PHE A 159 12.86 11.97 27.05
N SER A 160 13.50 13.08 27.44
CA SER A 160 14.56 13.06 28.46
C SER A 160 14.02 12.58 29.81
N PHE A 161 12.90 13.13 30.26
CA PHE A 161 12.27 12.75 31.52
C PHE A 161 11.93 11.25 31.61
N ILE A 162 11.36 10.65 30.56
CA ILE A 162 11.10 9.20 30.52
C ILE A 162 12.41 8.41 30.43
N GLY A 163 13.39 8.90 29.66
CA GLY A 163 14.72 8.29 29.54
C GLY A 163 15.50 8.25 30.85
N ASP A 164 15.28 9.21 31.76
CA ASP A 164 15.92 9.30 33.07
C ASP A 164 15.28 8.35 34.11
N HIS A 165 14.13 7.75 33.80
CA HIS A 165 13.53 6.75 34.67
C HIS A 165 14.46 5.53 34.79
N ALA A 166 14.69 5.03 36.01
CA ALA A 166 15.72 4.03 36.33
C ALA A 166 15.78 2.85 35.35
N GLU A 167 14.67 2.14 35.12
CA GLU A 167 14.65 0.99 34.20
C GLU A 167 14.76 1.36 32.71
N CYS A 168 14.32 2.56 32.31
CA CYS A 168 14.51 3.06 30.95
C CYS A 168 15.99 3.42 30.70
N ALA A 169 16.62 4.12 31.64
CA ALA A 169 18.04 4.47 31.60
C ALA A 169 18.92 3.21 31.55
N ARG A 170 18.62 2.21 32.39
CA ARG A 170 19.31 0.91 32.39
C ARG A 170 19.16 0.17 31.06
N ALA A 171 17.94 0.08 30.53
CA ALA A 171 17.70 -0.55 29.23
C ALA A 171 18.46 0.16 28.10
N ALA A 172 18.50 1.50 28.09
CA ALA A 172 19.23 2.26 27.08
C ALA A 172 20.76 2.14 27.21
N ALA A 173 21.29 2.06 28.43
CA ALA A 173 22.73 1.95 28.70
C ALA A 173 23.32 0.62 28.18
N GLU A 174 22.57 -0.48 28.33
CA GLU A 174 22.97 -1.82 27.86
C GLU A 174 23.25 -1.88 26.35
N PHE A 175 22.59 -1.02 25.56
CA PHE A 175 22.74 -0.97 24.11
C PHE A 175 23.64 0.17 23.60
N LYS A 176 23.98 1.15 24.45
CA LYS A 176 24.97 2.20 24.12
C LYS A 176 26.42 1.71 24.22
N SER A 177 26.71 0.73 25.06
CA SER A 177 28.05 0.13 25.23
C SER A 177 28.43 -0.84 24.10
N ALA A 178 27.45 -1.50 23.47
CA ALA A 178 27.67 -2.46 22.38
C ALA A 178 28.12 -1.82 21.04
N GLY A 179 27.87 -0.52 20.84
CA GLY A 179 28.17 0.19 19.58
C GLY A 179 29.61 0.69 19.42
N LYS A 180 30.52 0.44 20.37
CA LYS A 180 31.92 0.95 20.34
C LYS A 180 32.98 -0.09 19.94
N SER A 181 32.63 -1.36 19.74
CA SER A 181 33.60 -2.38 19.29
C SER A 181 33.48 -2.63 17.77
N SER A 182 33.98 -1.71 16.96
CA SER A 182 34.39 -2.04 15.58
C SER A 182 35.37 -0.99 15.07
N GLU A 183 36.63 -1.40 15.02
CA GLU A 183 37.83 -0.62 14.70
C GLU A 183 37.96 -0.28 13.20
N THR A 184 36.85 -0.33 12.44
CA THR A 184 36.83 -0.20 10.98
C THR A 184 36.34 1.19 10.52
N ALA A 185 35.91 2.07 11.43
CA ALA A 185 35.33 3.38 11.10
C ALA A 185 36.34 4.51 10.82
N LYS A 186 37.65 4.30 11.00
CA LYS A 186 38.68 5.34 10.82
C LYS A 186 39.17 5.53 9.38
N ARG A 187 38.73 4.73 8.40
CA ARG A 187 39.19 4.86 6.98
C ARG A 187 38.23 5.56 6.02
N ALA A 188 37.04 5.96 6.45
CA ALA A 188 36.03 6.57 5.57
C ALA A 188 35.85 8.09 5.76
N ALA A 189 36.56 8.71 6.70
CA ALA A 189 36.37 10.12 7.07
C ALA A 189 37.27 11.11 6.30
N GLU A 190 38.12 10.65 5.37
CA GLU A 190 39.12 11.50 4.71
C GLU A 190 38.77 11.93 3.28
N VAL A 191 37.61 11.56 2.74
CA VAL A 191 37.21 11.96 1.38
C VAL A 191 35.78 12.51 1.39
N THR A 192 35.68 13.82 1.64
CA THR A 192 34.83 14.81 0.93
C THR A 192 34.51 15.99 1.86
N GLY A 193 35.19 17.11 1.62
CA GLY A 193 34.89 18.40 2.23
C GLY A 193 34.01 19.27 1.34
N LYS A 194 33.14 20.07 2.00
CA LYS A 194 32.42 21.28 1.54
C LYS A 194 31.28 21.09 0.52
N LYS A 195 30.16 21.83 0.56
CA LYS A 195 29.65 22.91 1.43
C LYS A 195 28.12 23.04 1.24
N LYS A 196 27.47 23.57 2.28
CA LYS A 196 26.05 23.96 2.38
C LYS A 196 25.49 24.72 1.17
N GLY A 197 24.30 24.31 0.74
CA GLY A 197 23.29 25.12 0.07
C GLY A 197 21.93 24.83 0.72
N GLU A 198 21.19 25.88 1.02
CA GLU A 198 19.92 25.87 1.77
C GLU A 198 18.77 25.31 0.91
N GLY A 199 17.88 24.52 1.55
CA GLY A 199 16.74 23.87 0.91
C GLY A 199 16.54 22.44 1.40
N GLY A 200 16.04 22.27 2.63
CA GLY A 200 15.85 20.96 3.24
C GLY A 200 14.77 20.12 2.54
N THR A 201 15.21 19.23 1.65
CA THR A 201 14.39 18.17 1.04
C THR A 201 15.04 16.84 1.44
N PHE A 202 14.30 15.94 2.10
CA PHE A 202 14.82 14.61 2.48
C PHE A 202 14.22 13.53 1.56
N ASP A 203 15.07 13.01 0.67
CA ASP A 203 15.10 11.72 -0.06
C ASP A 203 13.76 11.00 -0.38
N LEU A 204 12.85 11.69 -1.06
CA LEU A 204 12.04 11.08 -2.12
C LEU A 204 12.75 11.36 -3.44
N ASP A 205 14.02 10.97 -3.57
CA ASP A 205 14.78 11.26 -4.77
C ASP A 205 14.83 10.04 -5.70
N LEU A 206 14.62 10.33 -6.99
CA LEU A 206 14.80 9.37 -8.06
C LEU A 206 16.32 9.24 -8.34
N PRO A 207 16.91 8.03 -8.26
CA PRO A 207 18.35 7.86 -8.47
C PRO A 207 18.80 8.38 -9.84
N GLY A 208 19.76 9.30 -9.88
CA GLY A 208 20.24 9.87 -11.14
C GLY A 208 19.24 10.79 -11.84
N ALA A 209 18.16 11.20 -11.17
CA ALA A 209 17.25 12.20 -11.70
C ALA A 209 17.93 13.56 -11.84
N ALA A 210 17.66 14.19 -12.97
CA ALA A 210 18.08 15.56 -13.26
C ALA A 210 16.85 16.35 -13.72
N PRO A 211 16.76 17.65 -13.34
CA PRO A 211 15.69 18.53 -13.80
C PRO A 211 15.53 18.49 -15.34
N GLY A 212 14.31 18.45 -15.85
CA GLY A 212 13.99 18.42 -17.28
C GLY A 212 14.18 17.06 -17.97
N LYS A 213 14.87 16.11 -17.33
CA LYS A 213 15.21 14.80 -17.91
C LYS A 213 14.35 13.65 -17.41
N VAL A 214 13.66 13.81 -16.29
CA VAL A 214 12.83 12.74 -15.74
C VAL A 214 11.62 12.51 -16.62
N VAL A 215 11.44 11.26 -17.03
CA VAL A 215 10.22 10.76 -17.68
C VAL A 215 9.68 9.61 -16.84
N THR A 216 8.46 9.75 -16.34
CA THR A 216 7.69 8.72 -15.64
C THR A 216 6.49 8.28 -16.48
N ARG A 217 5.84 7.19 -16.08
CA ARG A 217 4.59 6.75 -16.73
C ARG A 217 3.61 6.14 -15.76
N PHE A 218 2.33 6.44 -15.96
CA PHE A 218 1.21 5.73 -15.36
C PHE A 218 0.62 4.78 -16.41
N PRO A 219 0.83 3.44 -16.28
CA PRO A 219 0.42 2.49 -17.30
C PRO A 219 -0.82 1.65 -16.89
N PRO A 220 -2.05 2.19 -16.83
CA PRO A 220 -3.22 1.40 -16.49
C PRO A 220 -3.64 0.46 -17.62
N GLU A 221 -4.07 -0.76 -17.28
CA GLU A 221 -4.82 -1.62 -18.21
C GLU A 221 -6.25 -1.06 -18.38
N PRO A 222 -6.75 -0.86 -19.61
CA PRO A 222 -8.11 -0.36 -19.85
C PRO A 222 -9.17 -1.47 -19.68
N SER A 223 -9.13 -2.19 -18.56
CA SER A 223 -10.03 -3.30 -18.26
C SER A 223 -11.00 -3.04 -17.12
N GLY A 224 -10.88 -1.91 -16.40
CA GLY A 224 -11.73 -1.59 -15.26
C GLY A 224 -11.56 -0.17 -14.75
N TYR A 225 -12.43 0.21 -13.82
CA TYR A 225 -12.43 1.54 -13.22
C TYR A 225 -11.25 1.75 -12.27
N LEU A 226 -10.73 2.98 -12.22
CA LEU A 226 -9.67 3.31 -11.27
C LEU A 226 -10.21 3.29 -9.84
N HIS A 227 -9.41 2.75 -8.93
CA HIS A 227 -9.65 2.80 -7.50
C HIS A 227 -8.52 3.56 -6.80
N VAL A 228 -8.69 3.84 -5.52
CA VAL A 228 -7.72 4.56 -4.68
C VAL A 228 -6.27 4.05 -4.77
N GLY A 229 -6.06 2.74 -5.00
CA GLY A 229 -4.72 2.19 -5.24
C GLY A 229 -4.08 2.69 -6.55
N HIS A 230 -4.86 2.83 -7.62
CA HIS A 230 -4.41 3.39 -8.90
C HIS A 230 -4.19 4.89 -8.77
N ALA A 231 -5.05 5.59 -8.01
CA ALA A 231 -4.85 7.01 -7.71
C ALA A 231 -3.49 7.27 -7.05
N LYS A 232 -3.04 6.39 -6.13
CA LYS A 232 -1.69 6.47 -5.54
C LYS A 232 -0.60 6.39 -6.62
N ALA A 233 -0.67 5.38 -7.48
CA ALA A 233 0.32 5.19 -8.54
C ALA A 233 0.35 6.39 -9.52
N ALA A 234 -0.82 6.86 -9.95
CA ALA A 234 -0.93 7.98 -10.89
C ALA A 234 -0.38 9.28 -10.29
N LEU A 235 -0.80 9.61 -9.06
CA LEU A 235 -0.36 10.82 -8.36
C LEU A 235 1.13 10.80 -8.02
N LEU A 236 1.69 9.63 -7.71
CA LEU A 236 3.12 9.50 -7.44
C LEU A 236 3.96 9.71 -8.70
N ASN A 237 3.57 9.10 -9.83
CA ASN A 237 4.24 9.36 -11.12
C ASN A 237 4.15 10.83 -11.52
N HIS A 238 2.99 11.46 -11.32
CA HIS A 238 2.79 12.89 -11.54
C HIS A 238 3.65 13.76 -10.62
N TYR A 239 3.73 13.42 -9.32
CA TYR A 239 4.55 14.13 -8.35
C TYR A 239 6.02 14.15 -8.78
N PHE A 240 6.58 12.98 -9.13
CA PHE A 240 7.96 12.90 -9.57
C PHE A 240 8.24 13.64 -10.87
N ALA A 241 7.32 13.59 -11.84
CA ALA A 241 7.42 14.42 -13.02
C ALA A 241 7.46 15.92 -12.63
N LYS A 242 6.57 16.39 -11.75
CA LYS A 242 6.52 17.81 -11.37
C LYS A 242 7.74 18.30 -10.60
N ILE A 243 8.24 17.56 -9.60
CA ILE A 243 9.37 18.03 -8.77
C ILE A 243 10.69 18.11 -9.55
N TYR A 244 10.82 17.33 -10.63
CA TYR A 244 12.00 17.32 -11.49
C TYR A 244 11.78 18.03 -12.83
N ASP A 245 10.72 18.83 -12.97
CA ASP A 245 10.36 19.50 -14.23
C ASP A 245 10.36 18.53 -15.44
N GLY A 246 9.95 17.30 -15.16
CA GLY A 246 9.93 16.17 -16.07
C GLY A 246 8.58 15.95 -16.73
N ARG A 247 8.43 14.81 -17.38
CA ARG A 247 7.24 14.42 -18.15
C ARG A 247 6.56 13.20 -17.57
N LEU A 248 5.23 13.21 -17.57
CA LEU A 248 4.39 12.06 -17.25
C LEU A 248 3.72 11.55 -18.52
N ILE A 249 3.94 10.28 -18.84
CA ILE A 249 3.20 9.57 -19.89
C ILE A 249 2.02 8.83 -19.27
N VAL A 250 0.83 8.97 -19.85
CA VAL A 250 -0.31 8.09 -19.54
C VAL A 250 -0.37 7.04 -20.64
N ARG A 251 0.01 5.80 -20.32
CA ARG A 251 0.05 4.71 -21.28
C ARG A 251 -1.04 3.70 -21.01
N PHE A 252 -1.94 3.48 -21.95
CA PHE A 252 -2.85 2.35 -21.82
C PHE A 252 -2.10 1.07 -22.16
N ASP A 253 -1.97 0.18 -21.18
CA ASP A 253 -1.37 -1.12 -21.41
C ASP A 253 -2.42 -2.09 -21.96
N ASP A 254 -2.70 -1.92 -23.25
CA ASP A 254 -3.72 -2.61 -24.02
C ASP A 254 -3.16 -3.84 -24.74
N THR A 255 -2.65 -4.79 -23.96
CA THR A 255 -2.07 -6.05 -24.49
C THR A 255 -3.04 -7.22 -24.45
N ASN A 256 -4.20 -7.07 -23.82
CA ASN A 256 -5.18 -8.13 -23.58
C ASN A 256 -6.53 -7.84 -24.25
N PRO A 257 -6.74 -8.29 -25.51
CA PRO A 257 -7.92 -7.93 -26.29
C PRO A 257 -9.25 -8.43 -25.68
N THR A 258 -9.23 -9.41 -24.77
CA THR A 258 -10.45 -9.99 -24.18
C THR A 258 -11.03 -9.14 -23.05
N LYS A 259 -10.23 -8.27 -22.42
CA LYS A 259 -10.64 -7.55 -21.20
C LYS A 259 -10.83 -6.06 -21.41
N GLU A 260 -10.39 -5.54 -22.54
CA GLU A 260 -10.18 -4.11 -22.76
C GLU A 260 -11.32 -3.51 -23.56
N LYS A 261 -11.71 -2.29 -23.19
CA LYS A 261 -12.83 -1.59 -23.82
C LYS A 261 -12.62 -0.08 -23.77
N ASP A 262 -13.16 0.62 -24.77
CA ASP A 262 -13.07 2.08 -24.88
C ASP A 262 -13.77 2.80 -23.70
N GLU A 263 -14.83 2.21 -23.14
CA GLU A 263 -15.51 2.74 -21.94
C GLU A 263 -14.55 2.94 -20.76
N PHE A 264 -13.57 2.02 -20.59
CA PHE A 264 -12.59 2.11 -19.52
C PHE A 264 -11.51 3.14 -19.83
N VAL A 265 -11.10 3.28 -21.09
CA VAL A 265 -10.18 4.33 -21.53
C VAL A 265 -10.75 5.71 -21.18
N GLU A 266 -11.98 5.98 -21.57
CA GLU A 266 -12.67 7.23 -21.28
C GLU A 266 -12.82 7.49 -19.78
N SER A 267 -13.23 6.46 -19.02
CA SER A 267 -13.37 6.58 -17.57
C SER A 267 -12.04 6.82 -16.87
N ILE A 268 -10.96 6.17 -17.30
CA ILE A 268 -9.62 6.35 -16.73
C ILE A 268 -9.13 7.77 -17.00
N LEU A 269 -9.29 8.30 -18.22
CA LEU A 269 -8.92 9.69 -18.53
C LEU A 269 -9.73 10.69 -17.71
N ARG A 270 -11.03 10.45 -17.54
CA ARG A 270 -11.88 11.26 -16.66
C ARG A 270 -11.40 11.24 -15.22
N ASP A 271 -11.02 10.07 -14.71
CA ASP A 271 -10.51 9.91 -13.34
C ASP A 271 -9.16 10.62 -13.15
N ILE A 272 -8.22 10.48 -14.10
CA ILE A 272 -6.93 11.17 -14.08
C ILE A 272 -7.14 12.70 -14.08
N LYS A 273 -8.04 13.21 -14.94
CA LYS A 273 -8.41 14.63 -14.97
C LYS A 273 -9.09 15.08 -13.69
N THR A 274 -9.96 14.26 -13.11
CA THR A 274 -10.61 14.54 -11.81
C THR A 274 -9.58 14.61 -10.70
N LEU A 275 -8.54 13.77 -10.74
CA LEU A 275 -7.39 13.84 -9.83
C LEU A 275 -6.47 15.05 -10.11
N GLY A 276 -6.79 15.87 -11.13
CA GLY A 276 -6.06 17.03 -11.63
C GLY A 276 -4.65 16.70 -12.14
N ILE A 277 -4.41 15.46 -12.52
CA ILE A 277 -3.10 15.02 -13.02
C ILE A 277 -2.95 15.53 -14.45
N GLU A 278 -1.87 16.24 -14.70
CA GLU A 278 -1.47 16.65 -16.05
C GLU A 278 -0.48 15.63 -16.62
N TRP A 279 -0.57 15.41 -17.92
CA TRP A 279 0.29 14.47 -18.65
C TRP A 279 0.85 15.12 -19.90
N ASP A 280 2.02 14.63 -20.34
CA ASP A 280 2.71 15.06 -21.56
C ASP A 280 2.02 14.49 -22.79
N ARG A 281 1.76 13.18 -22.79
CA ARG A 281 1.11 12.48 -23.91
C ARG A 281 0.37 11.22 -23.44
N ILE A 282 -0.60 10.83 -24.25
CA ILE A 282 -1.32 9.56 -24.14
C ILE A 282 -0.73 8.61 -25.18
N THR A 283 -0.39 7.40 -24.77
CA THR A 283 0.11 6.34 -25.66
C THR A 283 -0.60 5.02 -25.38
N TYR A 284 -0.46 4.07 -26.29
CA TYR A 284 -1.03 2.74 -26.17
C TYR A 284 0.06 1.72 -26.48
N THR A 285 0.16 0.65 -25.69
CA THR A 285 1.12 -0.43 -25.96
C THR A 285 0.89 -1.04 -27.35
N SER A 286 -0.36 -1.08 -27.82
CA SER A 286 -0.72 -1.58 -29.14
C SER A 286 -0.16 -0.76 -30.31
N ASP A 287 0.22 0.50 -30.10
CA ASP A 287 0.92 1.30 -31.12
C ASP A 287 2.31 0.74 -31.45
N TYR A 288 2.86 -0.10 -30.56
CA TYR A 288 4.20 -0.69 -30.68
C TYR A 288 4.20 -2.15 -31.11
N PHE A 289 3.03 -2.75 -31.40
CA PHE A 289 2.94 -4.19 -31.72
C PHE A 289 3.81 -4.61 -32.90
N ASP A 290 3.88 -3.82 -33.97
CA ASP A 290 4.75 -4.13 -35.12
C ASP A 290 6.22 -4.20 -34.70
N ARG A 291 6.67 -3.25 -33.87
CA ARG A 291 8.05 -3.21 -33.36
C ARG A 291 8.34 -4.37 -32.40
N LEU A 292 7.39 -4.68 -31.53
CA LEU A 292 7.49 -5.80 -30.59
C LEU A 292 7.53 -7.15 -31.31
N GLN A 293 6.74 -7.34 -32.38
CA GLN A 293 6.76 -8.56 -33.19
C GLN A 293 8.07 -8.70 -33.96
N GLU A 294 8.61 -7.60 -34.50
CA GLU A 294 9.93 -7.61 -35.14
C GLU A 294 11.06 -7.90 -34.14
N ALA A 295 10.99 -7.32 -32.94
CA ALA A 295 11.92 -7.64 -31.85
C ALA A 295 11.83 -9.13 -31.47
N ALA A 296 10.62 -9.68 -31.31
CA ALA A 296 10.42 -11.11 -31.05
C ALA A 296 11.03 -12.00 -32.15
N ARG A 297 10.80 -11.66 -33.43
CA ARG A 297 11.41 -12.38 -34.56
C ARG A 297 12.95 -12.41 -34.47
N ARG A 298 13.58 -11.28 -34.12
CA ARG A 298 15.03 -11.19 -33.94
C ARG A 298 15.53 -11.97 -32.72
N LEU A 299 14.77 -11.95 -31.61
CA LEU A 299 15.10 -12.71 -30.40
C LEU A 299 15.02 -14.22 -30.64
N ILE A 300 14.07 -14.69 -31.46
CA ILE A 300 14.02 -16.08 -31.92
C ILE A 300 15.26 -16.39 -32.76
N GLY A 301 15.61 -15.51 -33.70
CA GLY A 301 16.83 -15.64 -34.52
C GLY A 301 18.12 -15.69 -33.69
N ALA A 302 18.17 -14.97 -32.56
CA ALA A 302 19.28 -14.98 -31.61
C ALA A 302 19.26 -16.18 -30.63
N GLY A 303 18.26 -17.07 -30.74
CA GLY A 303 18.15 -18.29 -29.92
C GLY A 303 17.69 -18.07 -28.47
N VAL A 304 17.29 -16.84 -28.11
CA VAL A 304 16.86 -16.45 -26.74
C VAL A 304 15.34 -16.46 -26.56
N MET A 305 14.59 -16.90 -27.58
CA MET A 305 13.15 -17.11 -27.53
C MET A 305 12.80 -18.37 -28.34
N TYR A 306 11.84 -19.16 -27.86
CA TYR A 306 11.39 -20.40 -28.50
C TYR A 306 9.86 -20.56 -28.43
N GLY A 307 9.29 -21.31 -29.36
CA GLY A 307 7.88 -21.70 -29.35
C GLY A 307 7.67 -22.93 -28.48
N ASP A 308 6.63 -22.92 -27.66
CA ASP A 308 6.31 -24.01 -26.75
C ASP A 308 4.85 -24.44 -26.92
N THR A 309 4.68 -25.68 -27.38
CA THR A 309 3.37 -26.33 -27.60
C THR A 309 2.98 -27.23 -26.43
N THR A 310 3.72 -27.17 -25.32
CA THR A 310 3.39 -27.91 -24.10
C THR A 310 2.10 -27.36 -23.48
N PRO A 311 1.13 -28.24 -23.12
CA PRO A 311 -0.09 -27.82 -22.43
C PRO A 311 0.19 -26.96 -21.19
N VAL A 312 -0.68 -25.98 -20.91
CA VAL A 312 -0.44 -24.94 -19.89
C VAL A 312 -0.29 -25.51 -18.48
N ASP A 313 -1.02 -26.57 -18.15
CA ASP A 313 -0.95 -27.33 -16.90
C ASP A 313 0.40 -28.05 -16.76
N VAL A 314 0.81 -28.79 -17.78
CA VAL A 314 2.12 -29.47 -17.82
C VAL A 314 3.27 -28.46 -17.74
N MET A 315 3.19 -27.37 -18.50
CA MET A 315 4.19 -26.30 -18.46
C MET A 315 4.32 -25.67 -17.06
N ARG A 316 3.20 -25.56 -16.32
CA ARG A 316 3.22 -25.06 -14.95
C ARG A 316 3.94 -26.04 -14.02
N GLU A 317 3.67 -27.34 -14.16
CA GLU A 317 4.33 -28.39 -13.39
C GLU A 317 5.83 -28.45 -13.68
N GLU A 318 6.23 -28.41 -14.95
CA GLU A 318 7.63 -28.36 -15.37
C GLU A 318 8.37 -27.17 -14.76
N ARG A 319 7.75 -25.97 -14.79
CA ARG A 319 8.33 -24.77 -14.18
C ARG A 319 8.46 -24.87 -12.66
N LEU A 320 7.49 -25.47 -11.98
CA LEU A 320 7.55 -25.70 -10.54
C LEU A 320 8.66 -26.70 -10.19
N ALA A 321 8.82 -27.74 -11.01
CA ALA A 321 9.83 -28.78 -10.87
C ALA A 321 11.21 -28.42 -11.45
N CYS A 322 11.41 -27.19 -11.95
CA CYS A 322 12.65 -26.74 -12.61
C CYS A 322 13.09 -27.64 -13.79
N LYS A 323 12.12 -28.25 -14.50
CA LYS A 323 12.35 -29.11 -15.66
C LYS A 323 12.22 -28.30 -16.95
N GLU A 324 13.17 -28.48 -17.87
CA GLU A 324 13.10 -27.84 -19.18
C GLU A 324 11.95 -28.42 -20.01
N SER A 325 11.24 -27.56 -20.75
CA SER A 325 10.25 -28.01 -21.73
C SER A 325 10.94 -28.79 -22.85
N ARG A 326 10.27 -29.83 -23.35
CA ARG A 326 10.71 -30.57 -24.54
C ARG A 326 10.94 -29.69 -25.77
N CYS A 327 10.28 -28.53 -25.83
CA CYS A 327 10.37 -27.58 -26.93
C CYS A 327 11.58 -26.62 -26.81
N ARG A 328 12.24 -26.56 -25.64
CA ARG A 328 13.30 -25.57 -25.37
C ARG A 328 14.53 -25.71 -26.27
N GLY A 329 14.83 -26.95 -26.69
CA GLY A 329 15.96 -27.31 -27.54
C GLY A 329 15.67 -27.28 -29.05
N GLN A 330 14.49 -26.81 -29.48
CA GLN A 330 14.14 -26.75 -30.90
C GLN A 330 15.03 -25.78 -31.69
N SER A 331 15.17 -26.04 -32.99
CA SER A 331 15.98 -25.20 -33.89
C SER A 331 15.36 -23.82 -34.10
N VAL A 332 16.16 -22.85 -34.54
CA VAL A 332 15.69 -21.49 -34.83
C VAL A 332 14.63 -21.50 -35.93
N GLU A 333 14.81 -22.35 -36.95
CA GLU A 333 13.90 -22.50 -38.09
C GLU A 333 12.51 -22.96 -37.63
N GLU A 334 12.46 -23.94 -36.73
CA GLU A 334 11.21 -24.46 -36.18
C GLU A 334 10.51 -23.41 -35.30
N ASN A 335 11.27 -22.69 -34.47
CA ASN A 335 10.73 -21.60 -33.68
C ASN A 335 10.17 -20.46 -34.54
N LEU A 336 10.83 -20.12 -35.65
CA LEU A 336 10.33 -19.14 -36.62
C LEU A 336 9.10 -19.65 -37.38
N ARG A 337 8.98 -20.96 -37.62
CA ARG A 337 7.77 -21.58 -38.17
C ARG A 337 6.59 -21.42 -37.22
N LEU A 338 6.75 -21.83 -35.96
CA LEU A 338 5.73 -21.68 -34.91
C LEU A 338 5.32 -20.22 -34.71
N TRP A 339 6.27 -19.29 -34.81
CA TRP A 339 5.99 -17.86 -34.76
C TRP A 339 5.09 -17.39 -35.92
N ARG A 340 5.34 -17.84 -37.16
CA ARG A 340 4.48 -17.55 -38.30
C ARG A 340 3.06 -18.12 -38.12
N GLU A 341 2.96 -19.35 -37.62
CA GLU A 341 1.68 -19.98 -37.30
C GLU A 341 0.89 -19.19 -36.25
N MET A 342 1.58 -18.69 -35.21
CA MET A 342 0.98 -17.83 -34.18
C MET A 342 0.49 -16.49 -34.75
N LEU A 343 1.27 -15.86 -35.62
CA LEU A 343 0.87 -14.61 -36.29
C LEU A 343 -0.34 -14.81 -37.21
N ALA A 344 -0.41 -15.96 -37.89
CA ALA A 344 -1.54 -16.34 -38.72
C ALA A 344 -2.80 -16.70 -37.90
N GLY A 345 -2.63 -17.06 -36.63
CA GLY A 345 -3.72 -17.54 -35.77
C GLY A 345 -4.21 -18.94 -36.14
N SER A 346 -3.34 -19.78 -36.72
CA SER A 346 -3.68 -21.16 -37.06
C SER A 346 -3.97 -22.00 -35.81
N ALA A 347 -4.51 -23.22 -35.98
CA ALA A 347 -4.79 -24.11 -34.86
C ALA A 347 -3.51 -24.45 -34.05
N GLU A 348 -2.38 -24.60 -34.73
CA GLU A 348 -1.07 -24.81 -34.09
C GLU A 348 -0.55 -23.52 -33.43
N GLY A 349 -0.73 -22.37 -34.07
CA GLY A 349 -0.41 -21.08 -33.47
C GLY A 349 -1.20 -20.80 -32.19
N GLN A 350 -2.46 -21.24 -32.13
CA GLN A 350 -3.35 -21.11 -30.97
C GLN A 350 -2.97 -22.01 -29.80
N SER A 351 -2.39 -23.19 -30.05
CA SER A 351 -1.91 -24.10 -29.01
C SER A 351 -0.49 -23.79 -28.54
N CYS A 352 0.19 -22.86 -29.21
CA CYS A 352 1.57 -22.46 -28.93
C CYS A 352 1.65 -21.16 -28.11
N CYS A 353 2.71 -21.02 -27.32
CA CYS A 353 3.13 -19.73 -26.76
C CYS A 353 4.62 -19.50 -27.03
N MET A 354 5.06 -18.25 -27.15
CA MET A 354 6.50 -17.96 -27.24
C MET A 354 7.04 -17.72 -25.84
N ARG A 355 8.13 -18.39 -25.49
CA ARG A 355 8.81 -18.29 -24.20
C ARG A 355 10.21 -17.74 -24.37
N LEU A 356 10.64 -16.92 -23.42
CA LEU A 356 12.03 -16.50 -23.33
C LEU A 356 12.89 -17.66 -22.81
N LYS A 357 14.11 -17.78 -23.33
CA LYS A 357 15.09 -18.77 -22.88
C LYS A 357 16.04 -18.10 -21.90
N ILE A 358 15.73 -18.21 -20.60
CA ILE A 358 16.46 -17.56 -19.51
C ILE A 358 17.15 -18.65 -18.68
N ASP A 359 16.56 -19.06 -17.55
CA ASP A 359 17.12 -20.06 -16.65
C ASP A 359 16.01 -20.83 -15.92
N MET A 360 15.79 -22.08 -16.33
CA MET A 360 14.79 -22.97 -15.70
C MET A 360 15.18 -23.44 -14.30
N LYS A 361 16.46 -23.34 -13.92
CA LYS A 361 16.96 -23.71 -12.58
C LYS A 361 17.01 -22.53 -11.61
N SER A 362 16.63 -21.33 -12.05
CA SER A 362 16.65 -20.14 -11.20
C SER A 362 15.80 -20.31 -9.94
N GLU A 363 16.33 -19.86 -8.80
CA GLU A 363 15.58 -19.78 -7.54
C GLU A 363 14.38 -18.82 -7.68
N ASN A 364 14.51 -17.80 -8.53
CA ASN A 364 13.42 -16.89 -8.86
C ASN A 364 12.51 -17.49 -9.96
N GLY A 365 11.31 -17.92 -9.58
CA GLY A 365 10.32 -18.51 -10.50
C GLY A 365 9.91 -17.61 -11.68
N CYS A 366 10.08 -16.29 -11.58
CA CYS A 366 9.84 -15.35 -12.69
C CYS A 366 10.88 -15.50 -13.82
N MET A 367 12.09 -15.96 -13.50
CA MET A 367 13.19 -16.16 -14.45
C MET A 367 13.12 -17.51 -15.17
N ARG A 368 12.18 -18.40 -14.79
CA ARG A 368 12.02 -19.72 -15.40
C ARG A 368 11.24 -19.64 -16.70
N ASP A 369 11.93 -19.30 -17.78
CA ASP A 369 11.44 -19.18 -19.16
C ASP A 369 10.02 -18.60 -19.25
N PRO A 370 9.83 -17.32 -18.89
CA PRO A 370 8.52 -16.66 -18.92
C PRO A 370 7.94 -16.56 -20.32
N VAL A 371 6.61 -16.59 -20.40
CA VAL A 371 5.87 -16.44 -21.66
C VAL A 371 5.96 -14.99 -22.14
N ALA A 372 6.42 -14.79 -23.37
CA ALA A 372 6.52 -13.51 -24.05
C ALA A 372 5.32 -13.21 -24.95
N TYR A 373 4.79 -14.21 -25.66
CA TYR A 373 3.64 -14.04 -26.56
C TYR A 373 2.63 -15.18 -26.42
N ARG A 374 1.37 -14.85 -26.70
CA ARG A 374 0.25 -15.81 -26.77
C ARG A 374 -0.62 -15.50 -27.96
N CYS A 375 -1.27 -16.52 -28.50
CA CYS A 375 -2.28 -16.35 -29.53
C CYS A 375 -3.66 -16.04 -28.92
N ASN A 376 -4.39 -15.10 -29.50
CA ASN A 376 -5.77 -14.79 -29.17
C ASN A 376 -6.49 -14.26 -30.42
N LEU A 377 -7.64 -14.84 -30.77
CA LEU A 377 -8.40 -14.42 -31.95
C LEU A 377 -9.44 -13.33 -31.65
N VAL A 378 -9.63 -12.97 -30.39
CA VAL A 378 -10.54 -11.89 -30.00
C VAL A 378 -10.05 -10.57 -30.63
N PRO A 379 -10.92 -9.83 -31.35
CA PRO A 379 -10.55 -8.53 -31.89
C PRO A 379 -10.11 -7.57 -30.78
N HIS A 380 -9.02 -6.86 -31.01
CA HIS A 380 -8.53 -5.82 -30.11
C HIS A 380 -9.38 -4.56 -30.26
N HIS A 381 -9.67 -3.87 -29.15
CA HIS A 381 -10.55 -2.70 -29.17
C HIS A 381 -10.07 -1.58 -30.12
N ARG A 382 -8.76 -1.32 -30.21
CA ARG A 382 -8.14 -0.38 -31.18
C ARG A 382 -7.74 -1.00 -32.53
N THR A 383 -6.97 -2.09 -32.52
CA THR A 383 -6.36 -2.63 -33.74
C THR A 383 -7.22 -3.68 -34.44
N GLY A 384 -8.45 -3.90 -33.96
CA GLY A 384 -9.41 -4.86 -34.52
C GLY A 384 -8.80 -6.24 -34.67
N THR A 385 -8.98 -6.84 -35.84
CA THR A 385 -8.48 -8.17 -36.19
C THR A 385 -7.08 -8.13 -36.81
N ARG A 386 -6.28 -7.06 -36.66
CA ARG A 386 -4.95 -6.99 -37.28
C ARG A 386 -3.98 -8.02 -36.69
N TYR A 387 -4.02 -8.23 -35.38
CA TYR A 387 -3.08 -9.08 -34.65
C TYR A 387 -3.76 -10.32 -34.05
N LYS A 388 -3.01 -11.42 -34.02
CA LYS A 388 -3.41 -12.69 -33.38
C LYS A 388 -2.41 -13.10 -32.30
N ALA A 389 -1.14 -12.73 -32.45
CA ALA A 389 -0.13 -12.87 -31.41
C ALA A 389 -0.04 -11.58 -30.58
N TYR A 390 -0.32 -11.69 -29.28
CA TYR A 390 -0.27 -10.58 -28.33
C TYR A 390 0.87 -10.77 -27.33
N PRO A 391 1.69 -9.73 -27.07
CA PRO A 391 2.76 -9.83 -26.09
C PRO A 391 2.18 -9.86 -24.68
N THR A 392 2.90 -10.48 -23.75
CA THR A 392 2.60 -10.34 -22.32
C THR A 392 3.09 -8.99 -21.80
N TYR A 393 2.48 -8.50 -20.72
CA TYR A 393 2.95 -7.31 -20.00
C TYR A 393 4.45 -7.34 -19.73
N ASP A 394 4.97 -8.45 -19.20
CA ASP A 394 6.38 -8.57 -18.81
C ASP A 394 7.32 -8.46 -20.02
N PHE A 395 6.88 -8.87 -21.23
CA PHE A 395 7.66 -8.74 -22.45
C PHE A 395 7.56 -7.35 -23.09
N ALA A 396 6.37 -6.77 -23.14
CA ALA A 396 6.12 -5.48 -23.79
C ALA A 396 6.63 -4.29 -22.96
N CYS A 397 6.39 -4.30 -21.65
CA CYS A 397 6.63 -3.17 -20.77
C CYS A 397 8.08 -2.65 -20.80
N PRO A 398 9.14 -3.48 -20.73
CA PRO A 398 10.52 -2.99 -20.77
C PRO A 398 10.88 -2.35 -22.12
N PHE A 399 10.39 -2.92 -23.23
CA PHE A 399 10.62 -2.36 -24.57
C PHE A 399 9.95 -0.99 -24.72
N VAL A 400 8.68 -0.89 -24.35
CA VAL A 400 7.90 0.34 -24.52
C VAL A 400 8.37 1.42 -23.56
N ASP A 401 8.72 1.08 -22.32
CA ASP A 401 9.35 2.03 -21.39
C ASP A 401 10.62 2.63 -22.00
N ALA A 402 11.54 1.80 -22.50
CA ALA A 402 12.77 2.29 -23.13
C ALA A 402 12.49 3.11 -24.40
N PHE A 403 11.60 2.63 -25.27
CA PHE A 403 11.26 3.29 -26.52
C PHE A 403 10.60 4.67 -26.31
N GLU A 404 9.76 4.80 -25.29
CA GLU A 404 9.12 6.07 -24.92
C GLU A 404 10.05 7.03 -24.17
N GLY A 405 11.27 6.59 -23.86
CA GLY A 405 12.24 7.36 -23.09
C GLY A 405 11.90 7.45 -21.61
N VAL A 406 11.13 6.49 -21.07
CA VAL A 406 10.89 6.40 -19.62
C VAL A 406 12.23 6.24 -18.93
N THR A 407 12.52 7.13 -18.00
CA THR A 407 13.75 7.07 -17.19
C THR A 407 13.52 6.32 -15.89
N HIS A 408 12.33 6.46 -15.30
CA HIS A 408 11.97 5.93 -14.00
C HIS A 408 10.62 5.23 -14.08
N ALA A 409 10.66 3.89 -14.10
CA ALA A 409 9.51 3.03 -14.13
C ALA A 409 9.05 2.73 -12.69
N LEU A 410 8.01 3.44 -12.25
CA LEU A 410 7.46 3.24 -10.92
C LEU A 410 6.56 2.00 -10.88
N ARG A 411 6.77 1.12 -9.89
CA ARG A 411 5.97 -0.11 -9.71
C ARG A 411 5.73 -0.42 -8.23
N THR A 412 4.66 -1.13 -7.93
CA THR A 412 4.43 -1.59 -6.56
C THR A 412 5.44 -2.66 -6.15
N SER A 413 5.88 -2.64 -4.88
CA SER A 413 6.86 -3.57 -4.32
C SER A 413 6.40 -5.04 -4.29
N GLU A 414 5.10 -5.30 -4.45
CA GLU A 414 4.54 -6.66 -4.59
C GLU A 414 5.04 -7.40 -5.84
N TYR A 415 5.65 -6.69 -6.78
CA TYR A 415 6.23 -7.24 -8.00
C TYR A 415 7.77 -7.21 -8.00
N LYS A 416 8.42 -7.06 -6.84
CA LYS A 416 9.88 -6.97 -6.74
C LYS A 416 10.58 -8.18 -7.37
N ASP A 417 10.02 -9.38 -7.24
CA ASP A 417 10.55 -10.61 -7.85
C ASP A 417 10.60 -10.56 -9.39
N ARG A 418 9.87 -9.65 -10.03
CA ARG A 418 9.86 -9.46 -11.48
C ARG A 418 10.87 -8.41 -11.95
N GLU A 419 11.56 -7.73 -11.05
CA GLU A 419 12.58 -6.75 -11.41
C GLU A 419 13.78 -7.37 -12.15
N PRO A 420 14.34 -8.53 -11.73
CA PRO A 420 15.37 -9.22 -12.51
C PRO A 420 14.87 -9.61 -13.91
N GLN A 421 13.62 -10.03 -14.02
CA GLN A 421 12.97 -10.37 -15.30
C GLN A 421 12.86 -9.12 -16.19
N TYR A 422 12.46 -7.98 -15.65
CA TYR A 422 12.38 -6.72 -16.39
C TYR A 422 13.72 -6.33 -17.01
N TYR A 423 14.79 -6.32 -16.21
CA TYR A 423 16.13 -5.95 -16.70
C TYR A 423 16.69 -6.95 -17.71
N TRP A 424 16.46 -8.26 -17.50
CA TRP A 424 16.88 -9.27 -18.47
C TRP A 424 16.18 -9.05 -19.82
N ILE A 425 14.87 -8.80 -19.81
CA ILE A 425 14.08 -8.56 -21.02
C ILE A 425 14.50 -7.26 -21.70
N LEU A 426 14.77 -6.19 -20.94
CA LEU A 426 15.30 -4.94 -21.47
C LEU A 426 16.65 -5.16 -22.19
N LYS A 427 17.57 -5.90 -21.57
CA LYS A 427 18.87 -6.23 -22.18
C LYS A 427 18.72 -7.10 -23.43
N ALA A 428 17.76 -8.04 -23.42
CA ALA A 428 17.43 -8.84 -24.59
C ALA A 428 16.91 -7.96 -25.74
N HIS A 429 15.99 -7.02 -25.46
CA HIS A 429 15.53 -6.06 -26.47
C HIS A 429 16.67 -5.18 -26.99
N GLN A 430 17.54 -4.67 -26.11
CA GLN A 430 18.71 -3.87 -26.49
C GLN A 430 19.68 -4.62 -27.42
N SER A 431 19.79 -5.95 -27.30
CA SER A 431 20.68 -6.75 -28.17
C SER A 431 20.17 -6.86 -29.61
N VAL A 432 18.85 -6.77 -29.82
CA VAL A 432 18.22 -6.87 -31.16
C VAL A 432 17.70 -5.53 -31.71
N CYS A 433 17.57 -4.52 -30.83
CA CYS A 433 17.16 -3.16 -31.13
C CYS A 433 18.19 -2.18 -30.51
N PRO A 434 19.36 -1.98 -31.16
CA PRO A 434 20.36 -1.05 -30.68
C PRO A 434 19.80 0.36 -30.53
N GLY A 435 20.18 1.05 -29.43
CA GLY A 435 19.76 2.42 -29.15
C GLY A 435 18.58 2.56 -28.16
N LEU A 436 17.98 1.46 -27.68
CA LEU A 436 17.03 1.51 -26.57
C LEU A 436 17.75 1.93 -25.27
N PRO A 437 17.32 3.00 -24.58
CA PRO A 437 17.95 3.47 -23.35
C PRO A 437 17.71 2.51 -22.18
N ASP A 438 18.51 2.66 -21.12
CA ASP A 438 18.24 2.00 -19.84
C ASP A 438 17.08 2.68 -19.10
N VAL A 439 16.33 1.90 -18.32
CA VAL A 439 15.20 2.36 -17.51
C VAL A 439 15.44 1.95 -16.07
N CYS A 440 15.33 2.89 -15.13
CA CYS A 440 15.47 2.62 -13.70
C CYS A 440 14.13 2.22 -13.09
N MET A 441 14.05 1.06 -12.44
CA MET A 441 12.87 0.68 -11.66
C MET A 441 12.88 1.39 -10.31
N TRP A 442 11.74 1.95 -9.92
CA TRP A 442 11.57 2.54 -8.59
C TRP A 442 10.34 1.94 -7.91
N ASP A 443 10.56 1.17 -6.85
CA ASP A 443 9.47 0.50 -6.17
C ASP A 443 8.79 1.37 -5.10
N PHE A 444 7.48 1.22 -5.00
CA PHE A 444 6.69 1.82 -3.94
C PHE A 444 5.73 0.85 -3.27
N ALA A 445 5.44 1.07 -1.99
CA ALA A 445 4.53 0.19 -1.28
C ALA A 445 3.08 0.33 -1.77
N ARG A 446 2.42 -0.81 -1.97
CA ARG A 446 0.98 -0.85 -2.27
C ARG A 446 0.19 -0.21 -1.14
N LEU A 447 -0.86 0.52 -1.51
CA LEU A 447 -1.81 1.07 -0.54
C LEU A 447 -2.77 -0.04 -0.08
N ASN A 448 -2.75 -0.37 1.20
CA ASN A 448 -3.69 -1.32 1.80
C ASN A 448 -4.61 -0.59 2.78
N PHE A 449 -5.92 -0.76 2.63
CA PHE A 449 -6.92 -0.15 3.50
C PHE A 449 -7.63 -1.25 4.27
N GLN A 450 -7.73 -1.09 5.58
CA GLN A 450 -8.64 -1.93 6.36
C GLN A 450 -10.09 -1.63 5.97
N TYR A 451 -10.94 -2.66 6.03
CA TYR A 451 -12.37 -2.61 5.66
C TYR A 451 -12.67 -2.21 4.22
N THR A 452 -11.66 -2.15 3.36
CA THR A 452 -11.82 -1.83 1.94
C THR A 452 -11.19 -2.93 1.11
N VAL A 453 -11.90 -3.39 0.11
CA VAL A 453 -11.40 -4.38 -0.84
C VAL A 453 -11.06 -3.68 -2.14
N LEU A 454 -9.86 -3.91 -2.67
CA LEU A 454 -9.42 -3.31 -3.93
C LEU A 454 -9.39 -4.30 -5.10
N SER A 455 -9.55 -5.61 -4.85
CA SER A 455 -9.46 -6.58 -5.94
C SER A 455 -10.68 -6.49 -6.87
N LYS A 456 -10.40 -6.36 -8.17
CA LYS A 456 -11.42 -6.26 -9.23
C LYS A 456 -12.48 -7.36 -9.14
N ARG A 457 -12.06 -8.61 -8.94
CA ARG A 457 -12.98 -9.77 -8.79
C ARG A 457 -13.98 -9.59 -7.63
N LYS A 458 -13.51 -9.10 -6.47
CA LYS A 458 -14.38 -8.90 -5.31
C LYS A 458 -15.28 -7.67 -5.48
N LEU A 459 -14.77 -6.60 -6.11
CA LEU A 459 -15.59 -5.42 -6.42
C LEU A 459 -16.70 -5.76 -7.43
N GLN A 460 -16.38 -6.51 -8.49
CA GLN A 460 -17.37 -6.99 -9.45
C GLN A 460 -18.44 -7.83 -8.76
N TYR A 461 -18.07 -8.72 -7.84
CA TYR A 461 -19.03 -9.51 -7.05
C TYR A 461 -20.06 -8.63 -6.31
N PHE A 462 -19.65 -7.51 -5.71
CA PHE A 462 -20.60 -6.61 -5.04
C PHE A 462 -21.58 -5.93 -6.01
N CYS A 463 -21.14 -5.62 -7.23
CA CYS A 463 -22.02 -5.11 -8.29
C CYS A 463 -22.99 -6.20 -8.75
N ASP A 464 -22.48 -7.40 -9.05
CA ASP A 464 -23.26 -8.51 -9.59
C ASP A 464 -24.35 -8.99 -8.61
N GLN A 465 -24.07 -8.94 -7.31
CA GLN A 465 -25.04 -9.28 -6.27
C GLN A 465 -25.99 -8.14 -5.91
N GLY A 466 -25.86 -6.96 -6.53
CA GLY A 466 -26.70 -5.79 -6.24
C GLY A 466 -26.51 -5.20 -4.85
N TYR A 467 -25.42 -5.53 -4.14
CA TYR A 467 -25.10 -4.92 -2.84
C TYR A 467 -24.74 -3.43 -2.97
N VAL A 468 -24.28 -3.04 -4.16
CA VAL A 468 -24.09 -1.65 -4.57
C VAL A 468 -24.83 -1.31 -5.84
N GLN A 469 -25.10 -0.02 -6.06
CA GLN A 469 -25.86 0.43 -7.23
C GLN A 469 -25.05 0.33 -8.53
N SER A 470 -23.74 0.59 -8.46
CA SER A 470 -22.83 0.60 -9.61
C SER A 470 -21.38 0.72 -9.14
N TRP A 471 -20.45 0.69 -10.10
CA TRP A 471 -19.04 1.04 -9.86
C TRP A 471 -18.81 2.47 -9.34
N PHE A 472 -19.80 3.35 -9.46
CA PHE A 472 -19.77 4.74 -9.00
C PHE A 472 -20.53 4.95 -7.69
N ASP A 473 -20.89 3.87 -6.99
CA ASP A 473 -21.53 3.95 -5.67
C ASP A 473 -20.57 4.62 -4.66
N ALA A 474 -21.09 5.51 -3.81
CA ALA A 474 -20.29 6.23 -2.82
C ALA A 474 -19.65 5.33 -1.74
N ARG A 475 -20.04 4.05 -1.68
CA ARG A 475 -19.44 3.01 -0.85
C ARG A 475 -18.24 2.34 -1.50
N PHE A 476 -18.08 2.46 -2.82
CA PHE A 476 -16.98 1.85 -3.55
C PHE A 476 -15.69 2.67 -3.45
N PRO A 477 -14.53 2.00 -3.46
CA PRO A 477 -13.23 2.66 -3.40
C PRO A 477 -12.73 3.14 -4.77
N THR A 478 -13.62 3.24 -5.76
CA THR A 478 -13.34 3.83 -7.07
C THR A 478 -13.09 5.32 -6.94
N VAL A 479 -12.31 5.92 -7.85
CA VAL A 479 -12.07 7.37 -7.83
C VAL A 479 -13.41 8.12 -7.88
N GLN A 480 -14.29 7.72 -8.80
CA GLN A 480 -15.61 8.32 -8.93
C GLN A 480 -16.52 8.06 -7.72
N GLY A 481 -16.48 6.86 -7.13
CA GLY A 481 -17.23 6.56 -5.90
C GLY A 481 -16.79 7.45 -4.73
N LEU A 482 -15.47 7.65 -4.57
CA LEU A 482 -14.92 8.52 -3.55
C LEU A 482 -15.27 10.00 -3.77
N VAL A 483 -15.18 10.48 -5.00
CA VAL A 483 -15.57 11.86 -5.36
C VAL A 483 -17.06 12.08 -5.15
N ARG A 484 -17.91 11.13 -5.57
CA ARG A 484 -19.36 11.16 -5.34
C ARG A 484 -19.72 11.15 -3.85
N ARG A 485 -18.90 10.50 -3.02
CA ARG A 485 -19.04 10.51 -1.55
C ARG A 485 -18.73 11.89 -0.94
N GLY A 486 -18.08 12.79 -1.69
CA GLY A 486 -17.66 14.12 -1.24
C GLY A 486 -16.18 14.20 -0.82
N LEU A 487 -15.34 13.23 -1.21
CA LEU A 487 -13.90 13.31 -0.96
C LEU A 487 -13.27 14.37 -1.88
N GLN A 488 -12.69 15.41 -1.27
CA GLN A 488 -11.94 16.43 -2.01
C GLN A 488 -10.66 15.83 -2.60
N VAL A 489 -10.40 16.14 -3.86
CA VAL A 489 -9.21 15.67 -4.61
C VAL A 489 -7.93 16.12 -3.92
N GLU A 490 -7.94 17.31 -3.32
CA GLU A 490 -6.79 17.91 -2.65
C GLU A 490 -6.44 17.14 -1.37
N ALA A 491 -7.45 16.63 -0.66
CA ALA A 491 -7.26 15.74 0.47
C ALA A 491 -6.70 14.38 0.03
N LEU A 492 -7.09 13.89 -1.15
CA LEU A 492 -6.55 12.64 -1.71
C LEU A 492 -5.09 12.80 -2.14
N ARG A 493 -4.74 13.93 -2.77
CA ARG A 493 -3.37 14.33 -3.13
C ARG A 493 -2.48 14.45 -1.90
N GLY A 494 -2.91 15.23 -0.90
CA GLY A 494 -2.16 15.39 0.34
C GLY A 494 -1.93 14.07 1.08
N ALA A 495 -2.91 13.14 1.05
CA ALA A 495 -2.77 11.82 1.64
C ALA A 495 -1.81 10.88 0.88
N ILE A 496 -1.57 11.13 -0.41
CA ILE A 496 -0.73 10.29 -1.28
C ILE A 496 0.68 10.85 -1.41
N SER A 497 0.85 12.18 -1.38
CA SER A 497 2.14 12.87 -1.28
C SER A 497 2.76 12.77 0.12
N ALA A 498 2.02 12.26 1.11
CA ALA A 498 2.54 11.93 2.44
C ALA A 498 3.49 10.70 2.34
N PRO A 499 4.77 10.79 2.76
CA PRO A 499 5.78 9.85 2.27
C PRO A 499 5.78 8.56 3.06
N SER A 500 5.04 7.60 2.52
CA SER A 500 5.13 6.16 2.82
C SER A 500 5.52 5.46 1.52
N SER A 501 6.70 5.82 1.00
CA SER A 501 7.11 5.38 -0.33
C SER A 501 7.57 3.94 -0.36
N ARG A 502 8.24 3.39 0.67
CA ARG A 502 8.77 2.01 0.61
C ARG A 502 8.19 1.02 1.63
N ALA A 503 7.41 1.47 2.61
CA ALA A 503 6.81 0.59 3.63
C ALA A 503 5.32 0.32 3.35
N VAL A 504 4.89 -0.95 3.48
CA VAL A 504 3.46 -1.33 3.42
C VAL A 504 2.75 -0.73 4.63
N ALA A 505 2.10 0.41 4.45
CA ALA A 505 1.25 1.00 5.46
C ALA A 505 -0.16 0.39 5.35
N ALA A 506 -0.57 -0.38 6.37
CA ALA A 506 -1.98 -0.71 6.57
C ALA A 506 -2.69 0.56 7.08
N VAL A 507 -3.40 1.24 6.19
CA VAL A 507 -4.22 2.39 6.57
C VAL A 507 -5.45 1.85 7.31
N HIS A 508 -5.46 2.03 8.64
CA HIS A 508 -6.56 1.57 9.49
C HIS A 508 -7.87 2.25 9.09
N GLY A 509 -8.98 1.53 9.12
CA GLY A 509 -10.30 2.08 8.80
C GLY A 509 -10.84 3.02 9.88
N GLN A 510 -10.23 3.06 11.05
CA GLN A 510 -10.44 4.16 12.01
C GLN A 510 -9.69 5.44 11.61
N ALA A 511 -8.80 5.39 10.62
CA ALA A 511 -8.40 6.55 9.84
C ALA A 511 -9.45 6.93 8.79
N ALA A 512 -10.60 6.24 8.69
CA ALA A 512 -11.80 6.87 8.16
C ALA A 512 -12.11 8.08 9.03
N THR A 513 -12.09 8.00 10.36
CA THR A 513 -12.37 9.15 11.27
C THR A 513 -11.33 10.26 11.16
N ARG A 514 -10.04 9.96 10.94
CA ARG A 514 -9.05 10.99 10.57
C ARG A 514 -9.31 11.56 9.18
N ARG A 515 -9.62 10.76 8.15
CA ARG A 515 -9.96 11.23 6.78
C ARG A 515 -11.29 12.01 6.74
N TRP A 516 -12.24 11.71 7.64
CA TRP A 516 -13.45 12.49 7.95
C TRP A 516 -13.13 13.80 8.71
N SER A 517 -11.94 13.96 9.28
CA SER A 517 -11.45 15.24 9.79
C SER A 517 -10.77 16.10 8.72
N TRP A 518 -10.26 15.50 7.64
CA TRP A 518 -9.64 16.22 6.51
C TRP A 518 -10.70 16.82 5.58
N GLY A 519 -11.74 16.05 5.22
CA GLY A 519 -12.91 16.60 4.52
C GLY A 519 -13.59 17.74 5.28
N ARG A 520 -13.58 17.68 6.63
CA ARG A 520 -14.05 18.77 7.51
C ARG A 520 -13.08 19.96 7.65
N ARG A 521 -11.78 19.77 7.40
CA ARG A 521 -10.77 20.87 7.40
C ARG A 521 -10.66 21.56 6.04
N SER A 522 -11.09 20.90 4.97
CA SER A 522 -11.08 21.41 3.60
C SER A 522 -12.45 21.93 3.13
N GLU A 523 -13.44 22.03 4.02
CA GLU A 523 -14.64 22.82 3.70
C GLU A 523 -14.21 24.28 3.58
N PRO A 524 -14.61 25.01 2.52
CA PRO A 524 -14.34 26.43 2.44
C PRO A 524 -14.94 27.12 3.67
N PRO A 525 -14.33 28.19 4.19
CA PRO A 525 -14.90 28.96 5.31
C PRO A 525 -16.32 29.48 5.01
N ASP A 526 -16.72 29.48 3.73
CA ASP A 526 -18.03 29.90 3.22
C ASP A 526 -19.08 28.77 3.14
N GLY A 527 -18.82 27.61 3.75
CA GLY A 527 -19.79 26.52 3.82
C GLY A 527 -21.08 26.96 4.52
N VAL A 528 -22.15 27.21 3.74
CA VAL A 528 -23.46 27.58 4.29
C VAL A 528 -23.98 26.43 5.17
N LEU A 529 -23.97 26.64 6.49
CA LEU A 529 -24.59 25.73 7.44
C LEU A 529 -26.10 25.69 7.17
N ARG A 530 -26.56 24.64 6.48
CA ARG A 530 -27.98 24.38 6.25
C ARG A 530 -28.48 23.37 7.27
N GLY A 531 -29.48 23.75 8.06
CA GLY A 531 -30.18 22.83 8.94
C GLY A 531 -30.98 21.80 8.14
N ALA A 532 -30.67 20.51 8.29
CA ALA A 532 -31.41 19.42 7.69
C ALA A 532 -31.73 18.34 8.75
N LEU A 533 -33.02 18.14 9.02
CA LEU A 533 -33.47 17.08 9.93
C LEU A 533 -33.43 15.74 9.20
N ARG A 534 -32.58 14.82 9.66
CA ARG A 534 -32.58 13.43 9.20
C ARG A 534 -33.59 12.62 10.03
N GLY A 535 -34.82 12.55 9.54
CA GLY A 535 -35.92 11.76 10.10
C GLY A 535 -37.00 12.61 10.78
N PRO A 536 -38.29 12.21 10.68
CA PRO A 536 -39.38 12.99 11.25
C PRO A 536 -39.36 12.89 12.78
N ARG A 537 -38.86 13.94 13.45
CA ARG A 537 -39.26 14.21 14.84
C ARG A 537 -40.48 15.12 14.80
N ARG A 538 -41.66 14.58 15.09
CA ARG A 538 -42.83 15.41 15.37
C ARG A 538 -42.54 16.21 16.64
N ASP A 539 -42.60 17.54 16.54
CA ASP A 539 -42.54 18.44 17.68
C ASP A 539 -43.83 18.29 18.53
N PRO A 540 -43.75 17.81 19.79
CA PRO A 540 -44.93 17.64 20.63
C PRO A 540 -45.59 18.98 21.02
N ARG A 541 -44.94 20.12 20.78
CA ARG A 541 -45.42 21.45 21.23
C ARG A 541 -46.28 22.20 20.21
N ARG A 542 -46.68 21.58 19.10
CA ARG A 542 -47.63 22.17 18.12
C ARG A 542 -49.05 21.62 18.16
N CYS A 543 -49.40 20.78 19.14
CA CYS A 543 -50.76 20.22 19.31
C CYS A 543 -51.58 20.85 20.45
N ARG A 544 -51.28 22.08 20.90
CA ARG A 544 -52.17 22.84 21.79
C ARG A 544 -52.49 24.19 21.17
N GLY A 545 -53.70 24.31 20.63
CA GLY A 545 -54.28 25.59 20.25
C GLY A 545 -54.90 25.60 18.86
N ARG A 546 -56.16 25.14 18.77
CA ARG A 546 -57.29 25.73 18.03
C ARG A 546 -58.33 24.64 17.76
N GLY A 547 -59.42 24.70 18.50
CA GLY A 547 -60.60 23.86 18.33
C GLY A 547 -61.83 24.58 18.86
N ALA A 548 -62.11 25.78 18.33
CA ALA A 548 -63.40 26.44 18.46
C ALA A 548 -64.23 26.12 17.20
N SER A 549 -65.39 25.49 17.44
CA SER A 549 -66.62 25.47 16.64
C SER A 549 -66.52 25.43 15.11
N ARG A 550 -67.06 24.38 14.49
CA ARG A 550 -68.26 24.51 13.65
C ARG A 550 -68.87 23.15 13.33
N ARG A 551 -70.20 23.18 13.27
CA ARG A 551 -71.17 22.09 13.18
C ARG A 551 -71.14 21.43 11.80
N GLY A 552 -71.66 20.21 11.76
CA GLY A 552 -71.68 19.34 10.59
C GLY A 552 -72.76 19.64 9.54
N ARG A 553 -72.57 19.00 8.39
CA ARG A 553 -73.54 18.43 7.42
C ARG A 553 -72.68 17.76 6.34
N ALA A 554 -72.56 16.43 6.28
CA ALA A 554 -73.51 15.41 5.84
C ALA A 554 -73.68 15.31 4.30
N GLY A 555 -73.40 14.11 3.78
CA GLY A 555 -73.66 13.62 2.41
C GLY A 555 -72.39 13.54 1.56
N GLY A 556 -71.91 12.41 1.02
CA GLY A 556 -72.42 11.06 0.86
C GLY A 556 -71.74 10.48 -0.40
N GLY A 557 -71.20 9.26 -0.37
CA GLY A 557 -70.67 8.61 -1.58
C GLY A 557 -69.69 7.46 -1.35
N ALA A 558 -70.23 6.23 -1.38
CA ALA A 558 -69.65 4.93 -1.77
C ALA A 558 -68.31 4.46 -1.11
N ALA A 559 -68.29 3.39 -0.31
CA ALA A 559 -68.32 1.96 -0.71
C ALA A 559 -67.21 1.61 -1.73
N ALA A 560 -66.35 0.59 -1.62
CA ALA A 560 -66.17 -0.55 -0.71
C ALA A 560 -64.78 -1.14 -1.09
N SER A 561 -63.87 -1.40 -0.15
CA SER A 561 -63.60 -2.72 0.45
C SER A 561 -62.42 -3.51 -0.14
N ARG A 562 -61.72 -4.21 0.77
CA ARG A 562 -60.80 -5.35 0.64
C ARG A 562 -59.33 -5.03 0.38
N PHE A 563 -58.46 -5.18 1.37
CA PHE A 563 -58.00 -6.50 1.82
C PHE A 563 -57.41 -6.42 3.23
N ASP A 564 -57.88 -7.36 4.04
CA ASP A 564 -57.52 -7.67 5.41
C ASP A 564 -56.38 -8.70 5.41
N GLY A 565 -55.67 -8.85 6.54
CA GLY A 565 -54.95 -10.11 6.83
C GLY A 565 -53.45 -10.03 7.10
N LEU A 566 -53.13 -9.79 8.38
CA LEU A 566 -52.07 -10.36 9.23
C LEU A 566 -50.99 -11.25 8.59
N VAL A 567 -49.75 -11.16 9.12
CA VAL A 567 -49.12 -12.26 9.90
C VAL A 567 -47.93 -11.71 10.72
N ARG A 568 -47.99 -12.01 12.03
CA ARG A 568 -46.89 -11.92 13.00
C ARG A 568 -45.86 -13.02 12.71
N GLY A 569 -44.55 -12.78 12.88
CA GLY A 569 -43.64 -13.92 13.03
C GLY A 569 -42.13 -13.69 12.99
N ARG A 570 -41.55 -13.61 14.19
CA ARG A 570 -40.25 -14.18 14.61
C ARG A 570 -38.95 -13.57 14.07
N HIS A 571 -38.30 -12.85 14.99
CA HIS A 571 -36.85 -12.86 15.17
C HIS A 571 -36.27 -14.29 15.17
N ARG A 572 -35.22 -14.52 14.36
CA ARG A 572 -34.19 -15.51 14.66
C ARG A 572 -32.81 -14.84 14.55
N ARG A 573 -32.09 -14.83 15.67
CA ARG A 573 -30.63 -14.71 15.72
C ARG A 573 -30.05 -15.99 15.14
N ALA A 574 -29.13 -15.88 14.20
CA ALA A 574 -28.27 -16.99 13.78
C ALA A 574 -26.90 -16.81 14.44
N GLN A 575 -26.60 -17.71 15.39
CA GLN A 575 -25.27 -17.96 15.90
C GLN A 575 -24.42 -18.61 14.81
N TRP A 576 -23.20 -18.13 14.63
CA TRP A 576 -22.18 -18.80 13.82
C TRP A 576 -21.38 -19.72 14.74
N THR A 577 -21.41 -21.03 14.47
CA THR A 577 -20.43 -21.99 14.96
C THR A 577 -19.52 -22.41 13.80
N SER A 578 -18.24 -22.54 14.12
CA SER A 578 -17.13 -22.95 13.27
C SER A 578 -17.31 -24.34 12.67
N ARG A 579 -16.96 -24.50 11.39
CA ARG A 579 -16.14 -25.59 10.84
C ARG A 579 -15.43 -25.11 9.59
#